data_AF-A0A2D9RJM7-F1
#
_entry.id   AF-A0A2D9RJM7-F1
#
_cell.length_a   1.000
_cell.length_b   1.000
_cell.length_c   1.000
_cell.angle_alpha   90.00
_cell.angle_beta   90.00
_cell.angle_gamma   90.00
#
_symmetry.space_group_name_H-M   'P 1'
#
loop_
_entity.id
_entity.type
_entity.pdbx_description
1 polymer ?
#
loop_
_entity_poly.entity_id
_entity_poly.type
_entity_poly.pdbx_seq_one_letter_code
_entity_poly.pdbx_strand_id
1 'polypeptide(L)'
;MAEKKLSDQSKELTSLLFMATHMEMSSTQMLGEDDPTTRAIKVARQAVMKAIVEKQEIDMNLNTKANKGSNLSNTVSSSRMH
;
A
#
# COMPACT_ATOMS: atom_id res chain seq x y z
N MET A 1 -14.60 -2.53 -10.58
CA MET A 1 -13.63 -1.56 -11.16
C MET A 1 -12.61 -1.05 -10.13
N ALA A 2 -12.96 -0.82 -8.86
CA ALA A 2 -12.01 -0.36 -7.83
C ALA A 2 -10.88 -1.36 -7.51
N GLU A 3 -11.19 -2.66 -7.42
CA GLU A 3 -10.22 -3.72 -7.09
C GLU A 3 -9.09 -3.87 -8.12
N LYS A 4 -9.41 -3.72 -9.41
CA LYS A 4 -8.42 -3.78 -10.49
C LYS A 4 -7.42 -2.60 -10.39
N LYS A 5 -7.93 -1.40 -10.12
CA LYS A 5 -7.12 -0.18 -9.96
C LYS A 5 -6.19 -0.26 -8.73
N LEU A 6 -6.67 -0.86 -7.64
CA LEU A 6 -5.88 -1.13 -6.45
C LEU A 6 -4.77 -2.16 -6.70
N SER A 7 -5.07 -3.23 -7.45
CA SER A 7 -4.08 -4.24 -7.85
C SER A 7 -2.96 -3.63 -8.70
N ASP A 8 -3.31 -2.80 -9.68
CA ASP A 8 -2.35 -2.17 -10.59
C ASP A 8 -1.42 -1.20 -9.86
N GLN A 9 -1.96 -0.38 -8.94
CA GLN A 9 -1.15 0.49 -8.09
C GLN A 9 -0.20 -0.27 -7.15
N SER A 10 -0.58 -1.45 -6.65
CA SER A 10 0.32 -2.26 -5.81
C SER A 10 1.50 -2.79 -6.61
N LYS A 11 1.25 -3.22 -7.86
CA LYS A 11 2.30 -3.68 -8.77
C LYS A 11 3.27 -2.55 -9.13
N GLU A 12 2.74 -1.36 -9.37
CA GLU A 12 3.53 -0.17 -9.69
C GLU A 12 4.45 0.23 -8.52
N LEU A 13 3.93 0.28 -7.29
CA LEU A 13 4.75 0.53 -6.10
C LEU A 13 5.81 -0.57 -5.88
N THR A 14 5.47 -1.84 -6.13
CA THR A 14 6.42 -2.96 -6.01
C THR A 14 7.53 -2.84 -7.07
N SER A 15 7.18 -2.45 -8.29
CA SER A 15 8.15 -2.22 -9.37
C SER A 15 9.09 -1.06 -9.05
N LEU A 16 8.55 0.06 -8.55
CA LEU A 16 9.33 1.21 -8.08
C LEU A 16 10.28 0.83 -6.95
N LEU A 17 9.83 0.01 -5.99
CA LEU A 17 10.67 -0.47 -4.91
C LEU A 17 11.83 -1.32 -5.42
N PHE A 18 11.57 -2.22 -6.36
CA PHE A 18 12.60 -3.05 -6.99
C PHE A 18 13.64 -2.19 -7.70
N MET A 19 13.20 -1.22 -8.52
CA MET A 19 14.10 -0.30 -9.22
C MET A 19 14.93 0.55 -8.25
N ALA A 20 14.31 1.13 -7.22
CA ALA A 20 15.02 1.92 -6.22
C ALA A 20 16.07 1.11 -5.46
N THR A 21 15.77 -0.15 -5.13
CA THR A 21 16.71 -1.06 -4.48
C THR A 21 17.89 -1.40 -5.40
N HIS A 22 17.63 -1.66 -6.69
CA HIS A 22 18.69 -1.93 -7.65
C HIS A 22 19.58 -0.70 -7.89
N MET A 23 18.97 0.48 -8.01
CA MET A 23 19.71 1.75 -8.14
C MET A 23 20.55 2.05 -6.89
N GLU A 24 20.04 1.76 -5.69
CA GLU A 24 20.81 1.93 -4.46
C GLU A 24 22.06 1.05 -4.48
N MET A 25 21.91 -0.25 -4.77
CA MET A 25 23.04 -1.18 -4.84
C MET A 25 24.08 -0.74 -5.88
N SER A 26 23.62 -0.36 -7.07
CA SER A 26 24.51 0.12 -8.13
C SER A 26 25.21 1.42 -7.74
N SER A 27 24.48 2.36 -7.14
CA SER A 27 25.02 3.66 -6.72
C SER A 27 26.03 3.49 -5.59
N THR A 28 25.75 2.65 -4.60
CA THR A 28 26.71 2.33 -3.52
C THR A 28 27.98 1.70 -4.07
N GLN A 29 27.88 0.81 -5.08
CA GLN A 29 29.06 0.19 -5.71
C GLN A 29 29.90 1.18 -6.53
N MET A 30 29.27 2.15 -7.19
CA MET A 30 29.95 3.08 -8.09
C MET A 30 30.44 4.37 -7.42
N LEU A 31 29.62 4.95 -6.54
CA LEU A 31 29.83 6.27 -5.95
C LEU A 31 30.17 6.20 -4.46
N GLY A 32 29.83 5.09 -3.82
CA GLY A 32 29.98 4.91 -2.38
C GLY A 32 28.71 5.25 -1.59
N GLU A 33 28.72 4.80 -0.33
CA GLU A 33 27.58 4.85 0.59
C GLU A 33 27.18 6.29 0.97
N ASP A 34 28.16 7.18 1.05
CA ASP A 34 28.03 8.56 1.51
C ASP A 34 27.79 9.58 0.39
N ASP A 35 27.84 9.14 -0.87
CA ASP A 35 27.58 10.01 -2.01
C ASP A 35 26.16 10.61 -1.93
N PRO A 36 25.98 11.91 -2.20
CA PRO A 36 24.67 12.56 -2.18
C PRO A 36 23.61 11.85 -3.04
N THR A 37 24.01 11.28 -4.18
CA THR A 37 23.13 10.52 -5.09
C THR A 37 22.68 9.22 -4.43
N THR A 38 23.61 8.46 -3.87
CA THR A 38 23.31 7.22 -3.13
C THR A 38 22.35 7.50 -1.97
N ARG A 39 22.58 8.60 -1.23
CA ARG A 39 21.69 9.03 -0.14
C ARG A 39 20.30 9.42 -0.63
N ALA A 40 20.21 10.14 -1.76
CA ALA A 40 18.92 10.50 -2.36
C ALA A 40 18.13 9.25 -2.79
N ILE A 41 18.79 8.26 -3.40
CA ILE A 41 18.17 7.00 -3.81
C ILE A 41 17.64 6.22 -2.60
N LYS A 42 18.37 6.19 -1.48
CA LYS A 42 17.90 5.59 -0.22
C LYS A 42 16.64 6.25 0.31
N VAL A 43 16.60 7.58 0.32
CA VAL A 43 15.40 8.33 0.74
C VAL A 43 14.22 8.00 -0.18
N ALA A 44 14.43 7.92 -1.49
CA ALA A 44 13.40 7.52 -2.44
C ALA A 44 12.89 6.10 -2.17
N ARG A 45 13.80 5.14 -1.92
CA ARG A 45 13.42 3.76 -1.56
C ARG A 45 12.56 3.72 -0.29
N GLN A 46 12.96 4.46 0.75
CA GLN A 46 12.20 4.54 1.99
C GLN A 46 10.81 5.15 1.79
N ALA A 47 10.69 6.19 0.96
CA ALA A 47 9.40 6.79 0.63
C ALA A 47 8.46 5.78 -0.08
N VAL A 48 8.98 4.98 -1.01
CA VAL A 48 8.19 3.94 -1.68
C VAL A 48 7.77 2.84 -0.70
N MET A 49 8.66 2.39 0.19
CA MET A 49 8.32 1.42 1.24
C MET A 49 7.20 1.95 2.15
N LYS A 50 7.28 3.22 2.57
CA LYS A 50 6.25 3.85 3.39
C LYS A 50 4.91 3.90 2.67
N ALA A 51 4.89 4.27 1.39
CA ALA A 51 3.66 4.27 0.58
C ALA A 51 3.02 2.87 0.46
N ILE A 52 3.83 1.82 0.36
CA ILE A 52 3.33 0.43 0.36
C ILE A 52 2.68 0.08 1.70
N VAL A 53 3.32 0.41 2.83
CA VAL A 53 2.79 0.12 4.16
C VAL A 53 1.50 0.89 4.43
N GLU A 54 1.47 2.20 4.17
CA GLU A 54 0.28 3.02 4.36
C GLU A 54 -0.90 2.51 3.52
N LYS A 55 -0.63 2.06 2.30
CA LYS A 55 -1.66 1.44 1.45
C LYS A 55 -2.19 0.14 2.07
N GLN A 56 -1.32 -0.74 2.56
CA GLN A 56 -1.74 -1.98 3.23
C GLN A 56 -2.60 -1.69 4.48
N GLU A 57 -2.24 -0.68 5.26
CA GLU A 57 -3.03 -0.25 6.43
C GLU A 57 -4.41 0.29 6.04
N ILE A 58 -4.49 1.10 4.97
CA ILE A 58 -5.77 1.60 4.43
C ILE A 58 -6.64 0.43 3.94
N ASP A 59 -6.07 -0.52 3.21
CA ASP A 59 -6.79 -1.68 2.69
C ASP A 59 -7.34 -2.56 3.83
N MET A 60 -6.57 -2.79 4.89
CA MET A 60 -7.03 -3.49 6.10
C MET A 60 -8.16 -2.74 6.82
N ASN A 61 -8.07 -1.41 6.92
CA ASN A 61 -9.09 -0.57 7.55
C ASN A 61 -10.40 -0.48 6.74
N LEU A 62 -10.33 -0.55 5.41
CA LEU A 62 -11.52 -0.61 4.56
C LEU A 62 -12.21 -1.97 4.64
N ASN A 63 -11.43 -3.05 4.66
CA ASN A 63 -11.98 -4.41 4.74
C ASN A 63 -12.66 -4.68 6.11
N THR A 64 -12.11 -4.13 7.19
CA THR A 64 -12.74 -4.21 8.53
C THR A 64 -14.02 -3.38 8.65
N LYS A 65 -14.15 -2.24 7.95
CA LYS A 65 -15.41 -1.48 7.91
C LYS A 65 -16.48 -2.17 7.05
N ALA A 66 -16.12 -2.79 5.92
CA ALA A 66 -17.04 -3.56 5.10
C ALA A 66 -17.65 -4.76 5.86
N ASN A 67 -16.84 -5.46 6.67
CA ASN A 67 -17.30 -6.59 7.48
C ASN A 67 -18.20 -6.17 8.67
N LYS A 68 -18.10 -4.92 9.14
CA LYS A 68 -19.00 -4.40 10.20
C LYS A 68 -20.33 -3.88 9.66
N GLY A 69 -20.44 -3.63 8.35
CA GLY A 69 -21.67 -3.18 7.70
C GLY A 69 -22.64 -4.32 7.32
N SER A 70 -22.19 -5.57 7.26
CA SER A 70 -23.01 -6.72 6.82
C SER A 70 -23.80 -7.41 7.94
N ASN A 71 -23.52 -7.12 9.21
CA ASN A 71 -24.19 -7.76 10.36
C ASN A 71 -25.37 -6.96 10.95
N LEU A 72 -25.76 -5.83 10.36
CA LEU A 72 -26.84 -4.96 10.87
C LEU A 72 -28.14 -5.01 10.06
N SER A 73 -28.28 -5.93 9.09
CA SER A 73 -29.49 -6.01 8.24
C SER A 73 -30.50 -7.10 8.62
N ASN A 74 -30.38 -7.75 9.79
CA ASN A 74 -31.38 -8.71 10.28
C ASN A 74 -31.79 -8.35 11.71
N THR A 75 -32.67 -7.37 11.90
CA THR A 75 -33.55 -7.21 13.09
C THR A 75 -34.29 -5.86 13.06
N VAL A 76 -35.12 -5.62 12.03
CA VAL A 76 -36.20 -4.64 12.17
C VAL A 76 -37.50 -5.22 11.62
N SER A 77 -38.23 -5.84 12.54
CA SER A 77 -39.69 -5.87 12.61
C SER A 77 -40.47 -6.68 11.58
N SER A 78 -40.42 -8.01 11.74
CA SER A 78 -41.61 -8.85 11.54
C SER A 78 -42.46 -8.77 12.80
N SER A 79 -43.40 -7.82 12.85
CA SER A 79 -44.55 -7.80 13.78
C SER A 79 -45.56 -6.76 13.33
N ARG A 80 -46.37 -7.11 12.33
CA ARG A 80 -47.70 -6.55 12.16
C ARG A 80 -48.64 -7.65 11.67
N MET A 81 -48.97 -8.55 12.60
CA MET A 81 -50.20 -9.33 12.51
C MET A 81 -51.27 -8.60 13.32
N HIS A 82 -52.50 -8.66 12.80
CA HIS A 82 -53.75 -8.04 13.25
C HIS A 82 -54.01 -6.62 12.76
#